data_AF-A0A2A3JQQ8-F1
#
_entry.id   AF-A0A2A3JQQ8-F1
#
_cell.length_a   1.000
_cell.length_b   1.000
_cell.length_c   1.000
_cell.angle_alpha   90.00
_cell.angle_beta   90.00
_cell.angle_gamma   90.00
#
_symmetry.space_group_name_H-M   'P 1'
#
loop_
_entity.id
_entity.type
_entity.pdbx_description
1 polymer ?
#
loop_
_entity_poly.entity_id
_entity_poly.type
_entity_poly.pdbx_seq_one_letter_code
_entity_poly.pdbx_strand_id
1 'polypeptide(L)'
;MTVPTRDPRLEVRILPGVAQDRPADVMRGEETQVSGFLALNPRFDGVICLPGTHSKWVHVSAGEIVSFRSFMTGEIFELLSRKSVLRHGLGGGWDDASFAEGVDQAMGRPAAFAAELFTLRAEGLLHGLTPEKATARLSGLLIGMELAAAKPYWLGQSVALLGASKLVSHYRSALETLAVPVVIADAERMTLEGLKAARKTEKTE
;
A
#
# COMPACT_ATOMS: atom_id res chain seq x y z
N MET A 1 -22.11 13.10 -4.05
CA MET A 1 -22.58 13.79 -5.27
C MET A 1 -23.67 12.96 -5.93
N THR A 2 -24.85 13.53 -6.17
CA THR A 2 -25.95 12.84 -6.89
C THR A 2 -25.65 12.78 -8.38
N VAL A 3 -25.89 11.63 -9.00
CA VAL A 3 -25.66 11.39 -10.42
C VAL A 3 -27.00 11.42 -11.16
N PRO A 4 -27.14 12.18 -12.26
CA PRO A 4 -28.34 12.13 -13.08
C PRO A 4 -28.60 10.73 -13.64
N THR A 5 -29.80 10.21 -13.46
CA THR A 5 -30.22 8.90 -13.96
C THR A 5 -31.33 9.05 -15.02
N ARG A 6 -31.37 8.11 -15.98
CA ARG A 6 -32.45 8.04 -16.98
C ARG A 6 -33.69 7.31 -16.45
N ASP A 7 -33.52 6.44 -15.45
CA ASP A 7 -34.59 5.71 -14.80
C ASP A 7 -34.89 6.36 -13.44
N PRO A 8 -36.10 6.92 -13.22
CA PRO A 8 -36.44 7.64 -12.00
C PRO A 8 -36.52 6.73 -10.76
N ARG A 9 -36.44 5.40 -10.92
CA ARG A 9 -36.37 4.44 -9.81
C ARG A 9 -34.96 4.30 -9.22
N LEU A 10 -33.95 4.83 -9.90
CA LEU A 10 -32.56 4.74 -9.49
C LEU A 10 -32.11 6.06 -8.86
N GLU A 11 -31.77 6.01 -7.57
CA GLU A 11 -30.98 7.04 -6.91
C GLU A 11 -29.51 6.59 -6.88
N VAL A 12 -28.66 7.32 -7.60
CA VAL A 12 -27.23 7.01 -7.71
C VAL A 12 -26.41 8.16 -7.13
N ARG A 13 -25.44 7.79 -6.29
CA ARG A 13 -24.54 8.72 -5.64
C ARG A 13 -23.11 8.24 -5.70
N ILE A 14 -22.19 9.18 -5.77
CA ILE A 14 -20.74 8.95 -5.74
C ILE A 14 -20.20 9.58 -4.46
N LEU A 15 -19.50 8.77 -3.67
CA LEU A 15 -18.75 9.24 -2.50
C LEU A 15 -17.55 10.10 -2.97
N PRO A 16 -17.26 11.22 -2.29
CA PRO A 16 -16.08 12.01 -2.60
C PRO A 16 -14.82 11.25 -2.17
N GLY A 17 -13.69 11.58 -2.80
CA GLY A 17 -12.38 11.20 -2.28
C GLY A 17 -11.95 12.14 -1.15
N VAL A 18 -10.75 11.89 -0.61
CA VAL A 18 -10.13 12.73 0.43
C VAL A 18 -8.91 13.43 -0.15
N ALA A 19 -8.71 14.69 0.24
CA ALA A 19 -7.56 15.50 -0.16
C ALA A 19 -6.89 16.10 1.08
N GLN A 20 -5.58 16.23 1.02
CA GLN A 20 -4.74 16.92 2.00
C GLN A 20 -4.00 18.05 1.29
N ASP A 21 -3.96 19.24 1.91
CA ASP A 21 -3.28 20.41 1.32
C ASP A 21 -1.75 20.32 1.46
N ARG A 22 -1.25 19.96 2.65
CA ARG A 22 0.18 19.89 2.94
C ARG A 22 0.58 18.65 3.77
N PRO A 23 1.57 17.87 3.31
CA PRO A 23 1.98 17.82 1.89
C PRO A 23 0.76 17.48 1.01
N ALA A 24 0.73 18.04 -0.20
CA ALA A 24 -0.39 17.80 -1.11
C ALA A 24 -0.52 16.31 -1.40
N ASP A 25 -1.71 15.77 -1.18
CA ASP A 25 -1.99 14.35 -1.40
C ASP A 25 -3.49 14.12 -1.63
N VAL A 26 -3.83 13.05 -2.35
CA VAL A 26 -5.21 12.68 -2.68
C VAL A 26 -5.40 11.16 -2.64
N MET A 27 -6.61 10.73 -2.28
CA MET A 27 -7.06 9.36 -2.44
C MET A 27 -8.52 9.34 -2.91
N ARG A 28 -8.91 8.27 -3.61
CA ARG A 28 -10.27 8.09 -4.13
C ARG A 28 -10.57 6.61 -4.29
N GLY A 29 -11.37 6.09 -3.36
CA GLY A 29 -11.70 4.68 -3.16
C GLY A 29 -11.20 4.19 -1.81
N GLU A 30 -9.96 4.50 -1.45
CA GLU A 30 -9.34 4.07 -0.20
C GLU A 30 -10.04 4.64 1.04
N GLU A 31 -10.62 5.85 0.94
CA GLU A 31 -11.40 6.44 2.05
C GLU A 31 -12.62 5.60 2.42
N THR A 32 -13.21 4.90 1.44
CA THR A 32 -14.33 3.99 1.68
C THR A 32 -13.87 2.76 2.48
N GLN A 33 -12.67 2.24 2.19
CA GLN A 33 -12.08 1.14 2.95
C GLN A 33 -11.72 1.57 4.38
N VAL A 34 -11.13 2.76 4.55
CA VAL A 34 -10.86 3.35 5.87
C VAL A 34 -12.16 3.48 6.67
N SER A 35 -13.21 4.04 6.07
CA SER A 35 -14.52 4.18 6.72
C SER A 35 -15.08 2.83 7.18
N GLY A 36 -15.02 1.79 6.34
CA GLY A 36 -15.49 0.46 6.71
C GLY A 36 -14.67 -0.20 7.81
N PHE A 37 -13.36 0.04 7.84
CA PHE A 37 -12.51 -0.41 8.93
C PHE A 37 -12.89 0.24 10.25
N LEU A 38 -13.13 1.56 10.26
CA LEU A 38 -13.53 2.30 11.46
C LEU A 38 -14.95 1.96 11.91
N ALA A 39 -15.85 1.63 10.99
CA ALA A 39 -17.20 1.16 11.32
C ALA A 39 -17.18 -0.14 12.15
N LEU A 40 -16.19 -1.01 11.92
CA LEU A 40 -15.99 -2.25 12.69
C LEU A 40 -15.05 -2.07 13.89
N ASN A 41 -14.19 -1.05 13.87
CA ASN A 41 -13.18 -0.79 14.89
C ASN A 41 -13.26 0.68 15.36
N PRO A 42 -14.36 1.09 16.02
CA PRO A 42 -14.62 2.50 16.34
C PRO A 42 -13.65 3.13 17.34
N ARG A 43 -12.83 2.32 18.02
CA ARG A 43 -11.79 2.78 18.97
C ARG A 43 -10.38 2.63 18.40
N PHE A 44 -10.24 2.38 17.10
CA PHE A 44 -8.93 2.28 16.48
C PHE A 44 -8.24 3.64 16.49
N ASP A 45 -6.99 3.63 16.95
CA ASP A 45 -6.07 4.75 16.92
C ASP A 45 -4.72 4.18 16.46
N GLY A 46 -4.16 4.76 15.40
CA GLY A 46 -2.97 4.23 14.74
C GLY A 46 -3.00 4.44 13.23
N VAL A 47 -2.39 3.52 12.50
CA VAL A 47 -2.18 3.71 11.06
C VAL A 47 -2.80 2.60 10.23
N ILE A 48 -3.46 2.99 9.15
CA ILE A 48 -3.98 2.08 8.13
C ILE A 48 -3.08 2.21 6.90
N CYS A 49 -2.37 1.14 6.58
CA CYS A 49 -1.61 1.03 5.34
C CYS A 49 -2.46 0.26 4.32
N LEU A 50 -2.67 0.86 3.14
CA LEU A 50 -3.42 0.29 2.04
C LEU A 50 -2.49 0.06 0.84
N PRO A 51 -1.78 -1.09 0.77
CA PRO A 51 -0.89 -1.39 -0.35
C PRO A 51 -1.64 -1.55 -1.68
N GLY A 52 -1.07 -1.02 -2.76
CA GLY A 52 -1.61 -1.16 -4.12
C GLY A 52 -0.67 -0.59 -5.17
N THR A 53 -1.22 -0.23 -6.34
CA THR A 53 -0.48 0.54 -7.37
C THR A 53 0.09 1.82 -6.76
N HIS A 54 -0.73 2.49 -5.95
CA HIS A 54 -0.30 3.55 -5.05
C HIS A 54 -0.64 3.14 -3.63
N SER A 55 0.36 2.87 -2.79
CA SER A 55 0.11 2.57 -1.39
C SER A 55 -0.25 3.84 -0.63
N LYS A 56 -1.19 3.73 0.30
CA LYS A 56 -1.59 4.83 1.19
C LYS A 56 -1.20 4.48 2.62
N TRP A 57 -0.57 5.42 3.32
CA TRP A 57 -0.38 5.38 4.77
C TRP A 57 -1.29 6.42 5.40
N VAL A 58 -2.31 5.99 6.12
CA VAL A 58 -3.37 6.84 6.65
C VAL A 58 -3.31 6.83 8.17
N HIS A 59 -3.02 7.97 8.79
CA HIS A 59 -3.05 8.12 10.23
C HIS A 59 -4.48 8.43 10.68
N VAL A 60 -4.99 7.64 11.61
CA VAL A 60 -6.34 7.78 12.16
C VAL A 60 -6.27 7.94 13.66
N SER A 61 -6.98 8.94 14.18
CA SER A 61 -7.19 9.14 15.61
C SER A 61 -8.61 9.65 15.84
N ALA A 62 -9.22 9.25 16.96
CA ALA A 62 -10.59 9.62 17.34
C ALA A 62 -11.66 9.40 16.24
N GLY A 63 -11.47 8.41 15.36
CA GLY A 63 -12.38 8.11 14.25
C GLY A 63 -12.22 9.02 13.02
N GLU A 64 -11.18 9.85 12.97
CA GLU A 64 -10.91 10.81 11.91
C GLU A 64 -9.59 10.53 11.18
N ILE A 65 -9.54 10.81 9.88
CA ILE A 65 -8.28 10.82 9.13
C ILE A 65 -7.52 12.09 9.50
N VAL A 66 -6.39 11.94 10.21
CA VAL A 66 -5.54 13.05 10.65
C VAL A 66 -4.61 13.50 9.53
N SER A 67 -4.00 12.55 8.84
CA SER A 67 -3.12 12.79 7.70
C SER A 67 -2.93 11.53 6.87
N PHE A 68 -2.44 11.68 5.64
CA PHE A 68 -2.02 10.54 4.86
C PHE A 68 -0.88 10.85 3.90
N ARG A 69 -0.24 9.78 3.44
CA ARG A 69 0.85 9.83 2.47
C ARG A 69 0.72 8.71 1.43
N SER A 70 0.85 9.08 0.17
CA SER A 70 0.87 8.15 -0.96
C SER A 70 2.30 7.81 -1.39
N PHE A 71 2.53 6.55 -1.77
CA PHE A 71 3.75 6.11 -2.45
C PHE A 71 3.39 5.35 -3.74
N MET A 72 4.14 5.57 -4.81
CA MET A 72 3.88 4.96 -6.12
C MET A 72 4.59 3.60 -6.28
N THR A 73 4.78 2.88 -5.18
CA THR A 73 5.65 1.69 -5.11
C THR A 73 5.22 0.59 -6.06
N GLY A 74 3.91 0.31 -6.13
CA GLY A 74 3.35 -0.68 -7.06
C GLY A 74 3.49 -0.26 -8.53
N GLU A 75 3.24 1.02 -8.84
CA GLU A 75 3.41 1.56 -10.20
C GLU A 75 4.88 1.53 -10.64
N ILE A 76 5.81 1.93 -9.78
CA ILE A 76 7.25 1.87 -10.06
C ILE A 76 7.69 0.42 -10.25
N PHE A 77 7.21 -0.52 -9.44
CA PHE A 77 7.48 -1.96 -9.66
C PHE A 77 7.04 -2.41 -11.05
N GLU A 78 5.82 -2.02 -11.47
CA GLU A 78 5.31 -2.39 -12.80
C GLU A 78 6.15 -1.77 -13.93
N LEU A 79 6.47 -0.49 -13.83
CA LEU A 79 7.29 0.21 -14.83
C LEU A 79 8.68 -0.39 -14.93
N LEU A 80 9.34 -0.64 -13.80
CA LEU A 80 10.68 -1.24 -13.78
C LEU A 80 10.65 -2.68 -14.32
N SER A 81 9.66 -3.48 -13.91
CA SER A 81 9.57 -4.88 -14.34
C SER A 81 9.22 -5.07 -15.81
N ARG A 82 8.49 -4.13 -16.42
CA ARG A 82 7.99 -4.27 -17.80
C ARG A 82 8.66 -3.34 -18.81
N LYS A 83 9.09 -2.15 -18.39
CA LYS A 83 9.51 -1.06 -19.30
C LYS A 83 10.97 -0.64 -19.13
N SER A 84 11.68 -1.14 -18.12
CA SER A 84 13.12 -0.85 -17.93
C SER A 84 14.02 -1.97 -18.44
N VAL A 85 15.35 -1.82 -18.29
CA VAL A 85 16.34 -2.87 -18.56
C VAL A 85 16.18 -4.09 -17.64
N LEU A 86 15.55 -3.93 -16.47
CA LEU A 86 15.38 -5.03 -15.51
C LEU A 86 14.47 -6.13 -16.06
N ARG A 87 13.57 -5.82 -16.99
CA ARG A 87 12.67 -6.81 -17.63
C ARG A 87 13.37 -8.05 -18.20
N HIS A 88 14.67 -7.93 -18.51
CA HIS A 88 15.48 -9.01 -19.07
C HIS A 88 15.95 -10.04 -18.03
N GLY A 89 15.86 -9.72 -16.74
CA GLY A 89 16.30 -10.59 -15.64
C GLY A 89 15.22 -10.87 -14.61
N LEU A 90 13.98 -10.45 -14.86
CA LEU A 90 12.84 -10.66 -13.96
C LEU A 90 11.91 -11.73 -14.54
N GLY A 91 11.23 -12.45 -13.66
CA GLY A 91 10.36 -13.56 -14.06
C GLY A 91 9.31 -13.92 -13.02
N GLY A 92 8.48 -14.91 -13.37
CA GLY A 92 7.52 -15.50 -12.45
C GLY A 92 8.22 -16.34 -11.39
N GLY A 93 7.64 -16.41 -10.20
CA GLY A 93 8.21 -17.06 -9.02
C GLY A 93 8.48 -16.06 -7.89
N TRP A 94 8.97 -16.56 -6.75
CA TRP A 94 9.19 -15.77 -5.55
C TRP A 94 10.22 -16.44 -4.65
N ASP A 95 11.04 -15.63 -3.96
CA ASP A 95 12.03 -16.07 -2.98
C ASP A 95 12.00 -15.14 -1.76
N ASP A 96 11.52 -15.64 -0.62
CA ASP A 96 11.30 -14.81 0.57
C ASP A 96 12.60 -14.23 1.14
N ALA A 97 13.71 -14.96 1.03
CA ALA A 97 15.01 -14.49 1.50
C ALA A 97 15.51 -13.30 0.67
N SER A 98 15.41 -13.37 -0.66
CA SER A 98 15.79 -12.28 -1.56
C SER A 98 14.88 -11.05 -1.39
N PHE A 99 13.59 -11.26 -1.09
CA PHE A 99 12.70 -10.17 -0.70
C PHE A 99 13.18 -9.48 0.58
N ALA A 100 13.42 -10.24 1.64
CA ALA A 100 13.88 -9.71 2.93
C ALA A 100 15.22 -8.98 2.81
N GLU A 101 16.17 -9.53 2.02
CA GLU A 101 17.44 -8.89 1.69
C GLU A 101 17.22 -7.52 1.04
N GLY A 102 16.33 -7.45 0.04
CA GLY A 102 16.00 -6.18 -0.62
C GLY A 102 15.40 -5.15 0.34
N VAL A 103 14.52 -5.58 1.26
CA VAL A 103 13.93 -4.70 2.28
C VAL A 103 15.02 -4.14 3.19
N ASP A 104 15.86 -5.00 3.77
CA ASP A 104 16.93 -4.60 4.68
C ASP A 104 17.94 -3.66 4.01
N GLN A 105 18.34 -3.99 2.78
CA GLN A 105 19.24 -3.18 1.97
C GLN A 105 18.71 -1.77 1.74
N ALA A 106 17.46 -1.64 1.30
CA ALA A 106 16.85 -0.33 1.04
C ALA A 106 16.61 0.46 2.32
N MET A 107 16.23 -0.20 3.42
CA MET A 107 16.07 0.43 4.73
C MET A 107 17.38 0.97 5.30
N GLY A 108 18.46 0.18 5.19
CA GLY A 108 19.78 0.54 5.72
C GLY A 108 20.52 1.57 4.85
N ARG A 109 20.33 1.54 3.53
CA ARG A 109 21.03 2.43 2.58
C ARG A 109 20.10 3.04 1.52
N PRO A 110 19.11 3.87 1.91
CA PRO A 110 18.12 4.40 0.97
C PRO A 110 18.73 5.19 -0.21
N ALA A 111 19.83 5.90 0.02
CA ALA A 111 20.51 6.71 -1.00
C ALA A 111 21.17 5.86 -2.12
N ALA A 112 21.43 4.57 -1.87
CA ALA A 112 22.02 3.67 -2.86
C ALA A 112 20.98 3.08 -3.84
N PHE A 113 19.68 3.35 -3.64
CA PHE A 113 18.57 2.69 -4.33
C PHE A 113 18.75 2.56 -5.84
N ALA A 114 19.09 3.65 -6.54
CA ALA A 114 19.25 3.62 -8.00
C ALA A 114 20.39 2.71 -8.47
N ALA A 115 21.49 2.65 -7.70
CA ALA A 115 22.58 1.72 -7.98
C ALA A 115 22.14 0.27 -7.73
N GLU A 116 21.43 0.02 -6.63
CA GLU A 116 20.96 -1.33 -6.28
C GLU A 116 19.94 -1.89 -7.27
N LEU A 117 19.11 -1.03 -7.88
CA LEU A 117 18.27 -1.45 -9.00
C LEU A 117 19.11 -2.01 -10.16
N PHE A 118 20.20 -1.34 -10.53
CA PHE A 118 21.06 -1.82 -11.61
C PHE A 118 21.87 -3.05 -11.21
N THR A 119 22.24 -3.20 -9.93
CA THR A 119 22.89 -4.39 -9.39
C THR A 119 22.11 -5.67 -9.73
N LEU A 120 20.77 -5.65 -9.66
CA LEU A 120 19.94 -6.80 -10.05
C LEU A 120 20.22 -7.28 -11.49
N ARG A 121 20.38 -6.33 -12.42
CA ARG A 121 20.71 -6.65 -13.82
C ARG A 121 22.13 -7.17 -13.96
N ALA A 122 23.08 -6.55 -13.26
CA ALA A 122 24.49 -6.93 -13.29
C ALA A 122 24.70 -8.33 -12.71
N GLU A 123 24.11 -8.66 -11.57
CA GLU A 123 24.18 -9.99 -10.97
C GLU A 123 23.51 -11.06 -11.83
N GLY A 124 22.42 -10.74 -12.52
CA GLY A 124 21.83 -11.64 -13.52
C GLY A 124 22.79 -11.97 -14.68
N LEU A 125 23.68 -11.05 -15.04
CA LEU A 125 24.69 -11.26 -16.09
C LEU A 125 25.95 -11.97 -15.60
N LEU A 126 26.41 -11.62 -14.40
CA LEU A 126 27.74 -11.97 -13.92
C LEU A 126 27.73 -13.12 -12.91
N HIS A 127 26.62 -13.29 -12.18
CA HIS A 127 26.55 -14.14 -10.99
C HIS A 127 25.35 -15.08 -10.98
N GLY A 128 24.57 -15.13 -12.05
CA GLY A 128 23.46 -16.08 -12.19
C GLY A 128 22.29 -15.83 -11.24
N LEU A 129 22.01 -14.56 -10.88
CA LEU A 129 20.80 -14.21 -10.14
C LEU A 129 19.56 -14.68 -10.94
N THR A 130 18.76 -15.54 -10.33
CA THR A 130 17.60 -16.14 -11.01
C THR A 130 16.46 -15.14 -11.13
N PRO A 131 15.57 -15.28 -12.13
CA PRO A 131 14.45 -14.37 -12.31
C PRO A 131 13.50 -14.28 -11.11
N GLU A 132 13.30 -15.38 -10.37
CA GLU A 132 12.46 -15.41 -9.17
C GLU A 132 13.06 -14.54 -8.06
N LYS A 133 14.37 -14.69 -7.82
CA LYS A 133 15.12 -13.94 -6.81
C LYS A 133 15.21 -12.45 -7.17
N ALA A 134 15.48 -12.14 -8.43
CA ALA A 134 15.51 -10.76 -8.92
C ALA A 134 14.16 -10.06 -8.75
N THR A 135 13.04 -10.74 -9.06
CA THR A 135 11.68 -10.22 -8.85
C THR A 135 11.40 -9.96 -7.38
N ALA A 136 11.74 -10.90 -6.49
CA ALA A 136 11.57 -10.74 -5.05
C ALA A 136 12.42 -9.59 -4.50
N ARG A 137 13.70 -9.50 -4.86
CA ARG A 137 14.60 -8.43 -4.41
C ARG A 137 14.21 -7.05 -4.95
N LEU A 138 13.73 -6.94 -6.20
CA LEU A 138 13.15 -5.69 -6.72
C LEU A 138 11.97 -5.22 -5.86
N SER A 139 11.05 -6.14 -5.54
CA SER A 139 9.91 -5.82 -4.68
C SER A 139 10.37 -5.41 -3.28
N GLY A 140 11.37 -6.10 -2.73
CA GLY A 140 11.94 -5.82 -1.43
C GLY A 140 12.60 -4.44 -1.38
N LEU A 141 13.41 -4.09 -2.37
CA LEU A 141 14.04 -2.77 -2.49
C LEU A 141 13.00 -1.64 -2.52
N LEU A 142 11.93 -1.81 -3.31
CA LEU A 142 10.88 -0.81 -3.43
C LEU A 142 10.06 -0.65 -2.15
N ILE A 143 9.62 -1.75 -1.54
CA ILE A 143 8.89 -1.72 -0.27
C ILE A 143 9.80 -1.21 0.86
N GLY A 144 11.07 -1.60 0.90
CA GLY A 144 12.03 -1.11 1.89
C GLY A 144 12.26 0.41 1.78
N MET A 145 12.35 0.97 0.57
CA MET A 145 12.41 2.42 0.37
C MET A 145 11.17 3.12 0.89
N GLU A 146 9.99 2.56 0.61
CA GLU A 146 8.73 3.07 1.14
C GLU A 146 8.71 3.02 2.66
N LEU A 147 9.04 1.89 3.28
CA LEU A 147 9.07 1.74 4.73
C LEU A 147 10.07 2.71 5.38
N ALA A 148 11.22 2.94 4.76
CA ALA A 148 12.21 3.89 5.26
C ALA A 148 11.64 5.32 5.30
N ALA A 149 10.91 5.71 4.25
CA ALA A 149 10.27 7.01 4.12
C ALA A 149 8.98 7.14 4.96
N ALA A 150 8.23 6.05 5.12
CA ALA A 150 6.98 5.99 5.88
C ALA A 150 7.20 5.77 7.39
N LYS A 151 8.46 5.76 7.86
CA LYS A 151 8.82 5.59 9.27
C LYS A 151 8.04 6.48 10.25
N PRO A 152 7.76 7.77 9.95
CA PRO A 152 6.90 8.60 10.80
C PRO A 152 5.47 8.07 10.99
N TYR A 153 4.97 7.22 10.09
CA TYR A 153 3.64 6.61 10.18
C TYR A 153 3.64 5.29 10.97
N TRP A 154 4.66 4.43 10.85
CA TRP A 154 4.60 3.11 11.48
C TRP A 154 5.40 2.98 12.78
N LEU A 155 6.40 3.85 13.03
CA LEU A 155 7.26 3.70 14.19
C LEU A 155 6.48 3.96 15.49
N GLY A 156 6.41 2.93 16.35
CA GLY A 156 5.66 2.99 17.61
C GLY A 156 4.14 2.96 17.43
N GLN A 157 3.65 2.61 16.24
CA GLN A 157 2.24 2.54 15.91
C GLN A 157 1.79 1.10 15.67
N SER A 158 0.50 0.83 15.87
CA SER A 158 -0.14 -0.38 15.34
C SER A 158 -0.57 -0.10 13.89
N VAL A 159 -0.25 -1.02 12.97
CA VAL A 159 -0.55 -0.87 11.54
C VAL A 159 -1.63 -1.86 11.10
N ALA A 160 -2.74 -1.36 10.59
CA ALA A 160 -3.74 -2.17 9.89
C ALA A 160 -3.39 -2.25 8.40
N LEU A 161 -3.27 -3.45 7.85
CA LEU A 161 -3.01 -3.70 6.42
C LEU A 161 -4.30 -4.11 5.70
N LEU A 162 -4.65 -3.35 4.67
CA LEU A 162 -5.83 -3.58 3.82
C LEU A 162 -5.41 -3.59 2.36
N GLY A 163 -5.57 -4.71 1.67
CA GLY A 163 -5.24 -4.78 0.24
C GLY A 163 -5.36 -6.20 -0.30
N ALA A 164 -4.84 -6.42 -1.50
CA ALA A 164 -4.78 -7.75 -2.09
C ALA A 164 -3.87 -8.69 -1.26
N SER A 165 -4.32 -9.92 -1.00
CA SER A 165 -3.71 -10.84 -0.02
C SER A 165 -2.20 -11.04 -0.22
N LYS A 166 -1.74 -11.16 -1.48
CA LYS A 166 -0.32 -11.32 -1.80
C LYS A 166 0.51 -10.07 -1.44
N LEU A 167 -0.01 -8.87 -1.73
CA LEU A 167 0.70 -7.64 -1.43
C LEU A 167 0.68 -7.36 0.08
N VAL A 168 -0.44 -7.62 0.74
CA VAL A 168 -0.55 -7.58 2.20
C VAL A 168 0.47 -8.52 2.85
N SER A 169 0.69 -9.73 2.33
CA SER A 169 1.69 -10.63 2.91
C SER A 169 3.12 -10.12 2.76
N HIS A 170 3.46 -9.42 1.69
CA HIS A 170 4.78 -8.78 1.51
C HIS A 170 5.00 -7.60 2.47
N TYR A 171 3.99 -6.73 2.63
CA TYR A 171 4.07 -5.64 3.59
C TYR A 171 4.11 -6.15 5.03
N ARG A 172 3.30 -7.17 5.34
CA ARG A 172 3.28 -7.82 6.65
C ARG A 172 4.66 -8.37 7.00
N SER A 173 5.26 -9.18 6.11
CA SER A 173 6.56 -9.78 6.40
C SER A 173 7.66 -8.73 6.60
N ALA A 174 7.64 -7.64 5.82
CA ALA A 174 8.58 -6.53 5.97
C ALA A 174 8.35 -5.70 7.25
N LEU A 175 7.11 -5.56 7.72
CA LEU A 175 6.79 -4.83 8.96
C LEU A 175 7.07 -5.68 10.22
N GLU A 176 6.83 -6.98 10.15
CA GLU A 176 7.10 -7.91 11.25
C GLU A 176 8.60 -8.01 11.57
N THR A 177 9.50 -7.93 10.56
CA THR A 177 10.95 -7.86 10.80
C THR A 177 11.38 -6.57 11.53
N LEU A 178 10.55 -5.53 11.45
CA LEU A 178 10.73 -4.25 12.15
C LEU A 178 9.99 -4.21 13.50
N ALA A 179 9.46 -5.35 13.96
CA ALA A 179 8.69 -5.51 15.19
C ALA A 179 7.44 -4.60 15.27
N VAL A 180 6.87 -4.24 14.12
CA VAL A 180 5.63 -3.45 14.06
C VAL A 180 4.43 -4.35 14.31
N PRO A 181 3.52 -4.02 15.26
CA PRO A 181 2.27 -4.73 15.41
C PRO A 181 1.39 -4.56 14.16
N VAL A 182 1.01 -5.68 13.53
CA VAL A 182 0.21 -5.68 12.30
C VAL A 182 -1.15 -6.35 12.52
N VAL A 183 -2.20 -5.69 12.08
CA VAL A 183 -3.56 -6.24 11.97
C VAL A 183 -3.90 -6.34 10.49
N ILE A 184 -4.43 -7.47 10.04
CA ILE A 184 -4.89 -7.62 8.64
C ILE A 184 -6.40 -7.49 8.59
N ALA A 185 -6.90 -6.68 7.67
CA ALA A 185 -8.32 -6.60 7.35
C ALA A 185 -8.56 -6.86 5.86
N ASP A 186 -9.65 -7.59 5.58
CA ASP A 186 -10.06 -7.92 4.22
C ASP A 186 -10.57 -6.67 3.50
N ALA A 187 -9.88 -6.28 2.43
CA ALA A 187 -10.16 -5.03 1.73
C ALA A 187 -11.55 -5.01 1.09
N GLU A 188 -12.03 -6.14 0.57
CA GLU A 188 -13.37 -6.24 -0.04
C GLU A 188 -14.47 -6.01 1.01
N ARG A 189 -14.34 -6.67 2.16
CA ARG A 189 -15.22 -6.46 3.31
C ARG A 189 -15.17 -5.02 3.80
N MET A 190 -13.98 -4.41 3.90
CA MET A 190 -13.87 -3.02 4.34
C MET A 190 -14.54 -2.06 3.35
N THR A 191 -14.40 -2.28 2.04
CA THR A 191 -15.15 -1.52 1.02
C THR A 191 -16.66 -1.66 1.24
N LEU A 192 -17.15 -2.89 1.44
CA LEU A 192 -18.58 -3.15 1.65
C LEU A 192 -19.12 -2.47 2.92
N GLU A 193 -18.40 -2.57 4.04
CA GLU A 193 -18.82 -1.94 5.30
C GLU A 193 -18.77 -0.41 5.20
N GLY A 194 -17.81 0.17 4.48
CA GLY A 194 -17.76 1.60 4.22
C GLY A 194 -18.96 2.10 3.42
N LEU A 195 -19.31 1.39 2.34
CA LEU A 195 -20.50 1.70 1.54
C LEU A 195 -21.80 1.56 2.35
N LYS A 196 -21.90 0.55 3.22
CA LYS A 196 -23.04 0.39 4.14
C LYS A 196 -23.13 1.54 5.13
N ALA A 197 -22.00 1.98 5.69
CA ALA A 197 -21.94 3.09 6.63
C ALA A 197 -22.45 4.38 5.97
N ALA A 198 -21.92 4.72 4.78
CA ALA A 198 -22.34 5.90 4.03
C ALA A 198 -23.84 5.89 3.71
N ARG A 199 -24.41 4.75 3.30
CA ARG A 199 -25.85 4.62 3.01
C ARG A 199 -26.74 4.84 4.25
N LYS A 200 -26.27 4.51 5.46
CA LYS A 200 -27.06 4.71 6.69
C LYS A 200 -27.18 6.18 7.06
N THR A 201 -26.08 6.93 6.93
CA THR A 201 -26.05 8.38 7.21
C THR A 201 -27.05 9.13 6.33
N GLU A 202 -27.15 8.75 5.05
CA GLU A 202 -28.12 9.35 4.11
C GLU A 202 -29.59 9.12 4.45
N LYS A 203 -29.92 8.08 5.22
CA LYS A 203 -31.32 7.82 5.65
C LYS A 203 -31.70 8.57 6.92
N THR A 204 -30.71 9.18 7.59
CA THR A 204 -30.89 9.83 8.89
C THR A 204 -30.94 11.36 8.74
N GLU A 205 -30.57 11.88 7.57
CA GLU A 205 -30.78 13.26 7.10
C GLU A 205 -32.08 13.36 6.28
#